data_AF-A0A8F9WFI1-F1
#
_entry.id   AF-A0A8F9WFI1-F1
#
_cell.length_a   1.000
_cell.length_b   1.000
_cell.length_c   1.000
_cell.angle_alpha   90.00
_cell.angle_beta   90.00
_cell.angle_gamma   90.00
#
_symmetry.space_group_name_H-M   'P 1'
#
loop_
_entity.id
_entity.type
_entity.pdbx_description
1 polymer ?
#
loop_
_entity_poly.entity_id
_entity_poly.type
_entity_poly.pdbx_seq_one_letter_code
_entity_poly.pdbx_strand_id
1 'polypeptide(L)'
;MIEFAGYQMPLQYTEIQQEDEATKKGVGILDASHMGKILIHGKDAFDLVQMISLNKSPQLTAGTLHYSCMSKSKGIIDDLMVYSIGEKGYLLVVNASKIRKVMDWILLHTIPNAEVTNVTDTMTLMIVQGPKALHTLQKLTDIYLEGIDCTKFKIGELACISKVMISSSGYLGARGFEIFVENKYAEHVWDAILKAGKDDHIVPVGLAARDTLRLEMGFFSLWK
;
A
#
# COMPACT_ATOMS: atom_id res chain seq x y z
N MET A 1 7.86 -20.23 3.45
CA MET A 1 6.54 -19.72 3.06
C MET A 1 5.49 -20.22 4.05
N ILE A 2 4.44 -19.45 4.29
CA ILE A 2 3.28 -19.81 5.11
C ILE A 2 1.99 -19.39 4.40
N GLU A 3 0.87 -20.00 4.75
CA GLU A 3 -0.44 -19.50 4.33
C GLU A 3 -0.81 -18.25 5.15
N PHE A 4 -1.16 -17.16 4.46
CA PHE A 4 -1.65 -15.93 5.07
C PHE A 4 -2.79 -15.35 4.21
N ALA A 5 -4.01 -15.34 4.75
CA ALA A 5 -5.21 -14.83 4.07
C ALA A 5 -5.44 -15.42 2.66
N GLY A 6 -5.13 -16.71 2.46
CA GLY A 6 -5.27 -17.40 1.17
C GLY A 6 -4.08 -17.24 0.21
N TYR A 7 -3.01 -16.53 0.62
CA TYR A 7 -1.77 -16.39 -0.15
C TYR A 7 -0.63 -17.18 0.49
N GLN A 8 0.32 -17.65 -0.32
CA GLN A 8 1.60 -18.17 0.17
C GLN A 8 2.59 -17.01 0.29
N MET A 9 2.99 -16.69 1.53
CA MET A 9 3.83 -15.53 1.83
C MET A 9 5.09 -15.93 2.61
N PRO A 10 6.20 -15.21 2.46
CA PRO A 10 7.40 -15.44 3.27
C PRO A 10 7.14 -14.98 4.72
N LEU A 11 7.24 -15.92 5.67
CA LEU A 11 7.21 -15.55 7.10
C LEU A 11 8.44 -14.72 7.47
N GLN A 12 9.60 -15.16 6.98
CA GLN A 12 10.91 -14.54 7.10
C GLN A 12 11.77 -15.03 5.91
N TYR A 13 12.77 -14.25 5.53
CA TYR A 13 13.84 -14.59 4.59
C TYR A 13 15.13 -15.01 5.32
N THR A 14 15.39 -14.41 6.48
CA THR A 14 16.52 -14.72 7.37
C THR A 14 16.00 -14.95 8.79
N GLU A 15 16.58 -14.29 9.79
CA GLU A 15 16.06 -14.24 11.15
C GLU A 15 15.22 -12.98 11.35
N ILE A 16 14.10 -13.08 12.07
CA ILE A 16 13.17 -11.96 12.30
C ILE A 16 13.90 -10.74 12.86
N GLN A 17 14.78 -10.96 13.85
CA GLN A 17 15.58 -9.90 14.47
C GLN A 17 16.56 -9.25 13.49
N GLN A 18 17.09 -10.00 12.52
CA GLN A 18 18.01 -9.46 11.52
C GLN A 18 17.26 -8.59 10.51
N GLU A 19 16.07 -9.02 10.08
CA GLU A 19 15.20 -8.23 9.20
C GLU A 19 14.75 -6.92 9.86
N ASP A 20 14.35 -6.98 11.14
CA ASP A 20 14.00 -5.80 11.94
C ASP A 20 15.16 -4.81 12.04
N GLU A 21 16.32 -5.28 12.52
CA GLU A 21 17.48 -4.42 12.73
C GLU A 21 18.01 -3.84 11.42
N ALA A 22 18.00 -4.62 10.34
CA ALA A 22 18.38 -4.16 9.01
C ALA A 22 17.42 -3.10 8.49
N THR A 23 16.11 -3.25 8.70
CA THR A 23 15.11 -2.24 8.30
C THR A 23 15.28 -0.95 9.09
N LYS A 24 15.52 -1.05 10.40
CA LYS A 24 15.72 0.13 11.29
C LYS A 24 17.00 0.90 10.98
N LYS A 25 18.07 0.22 10.54
CA LYS A 25 19.39 0.83 10.27
C LYS A 25 19.65 1.14 8.79
N GLY A 26 18.91 0.49 7.89
CA GLY A 26 19.10 0.53 6.44
C GLY A 26 17.77 0.67 5.71
N VAL A 27 17.38 -0.36 4.95
CA VAL A 27 16.14 -0.43 4.19
C VAL A 27 15.55 -1.84 4.25
N GLY A 28 14.26 -1.95 4.51
CA GLY A 28 13.47 -3.16 4.32
C GLY A 28 12.57 -3.03 3.10
N ILE A 29 12.49 -4.08 2.30
CA ILE A 29 11.48 -4.23 1.23
C ILE A 29 10.55 -5.41 1.55
N LEU A 30 9.25 -5.16 1.54
CA LEU A 30 8.20 -6.14 1.80
C LEU A 30 7.30 -6.26 0.58
N ASP A 31 6.99 -7.50 0.19
CA ASP A 31 5.89 -7.79 -0.73
C ASP A 31 4.55 -7.73 0.04
N ALA A 32 3.72 -6.76 -0.33
CA ALA A 32 2.38 -6.58 0.19
C ALA A 32 1.30 -6.76 -0.90
N SER A 33 1.62 -7.51 -1.96
CA SER A 33 0.72 -7.72 -3.10
C SER A 33 -0.57 -8.43 -2.74
N HIS A 34 -0.60 -9.18 -1.63
CA HIS A 34 -1.81 -9.80 -1.08
C HIS A 34 -2.86 -8.80 -0.59
N MET A 35 -2.49 -7.55 -0.32
CA MET A 35 -3.44 -6.50 0.05
C MET A 35 -4.42 -6.26 -1.09
N GLY A 36 -5.70 -6.10 -0.76
CA GLY A 36 -6.74 -5.90 -1.76
C GLY A 36 -6.69 -4.51 -2.36
N LYS A 37 -6.99 -4.41 -3.66
CA LYS A 37 -7.12 -3.14 -4.38
C LYS A 37 -8.49 -3.08 -5.05
N ILE A 38 -9.33 -2.17 -4.59
CA ILE A 38 -10.69 -1.97 -5.12
C ILE A 38 -10.75 -0.60 -5.77
N LEU A 39 -10.99 -0.59 -7.07
CA LEU A 39 -11.15 0.62 -7.87
C LEU A 39 -12.63 1.03 -7.89
N ILE A 40 -12.91 2.27 -7.50
CA ILE A 40 -14.21 2.91 -7.64
C ILE A 40 -14.05 4.05 -8.65
N HIS A 41 -14.83 4.00 -9.73
CA HIS A 41 -14.73 4.91 -10.85
C HIS A 41 -16.11 5.43 -11.25
N GLY A 42 -16.20 6.70 -11.63
CA GLY A 42 -17.41 7.25 -12.25
C GLY A 42 -17.87 8.57 -11.64
N LYS A 43 -18.97 9.11 -12.17
CA LYS A 43 -19.47 10.45 -11.80
C LYS A 43 -19.80 10.53 -10.32
N ASP A 44 -20.37 9.47 -9.77
CA ASP A 44 -20.88 9.45 -8.40
C ASP A 44 -19.92 8.68 -7.46
N ALA A 45 -18.70 8.37 -7.92
CA ALA A 45 -17.70 7.62 -7.16
C ALA A 45 -17.31 8.28 -5.83
N PHE A 46 -17.23 9.63 -5.80
CA PHE A 46 -16.95 10.38 -4.58
C PHE A 46 -18.02 10.15 -3.51
N ASP A 47 -19.30 10.21 -3.91
CA ASP A 47 -20.42 10.03 -2.99
C ASP A 47 -20.45 8.61 -2.41
N LEU A 48 -20.16 7.60 -3.25
CA LEU A 48 -20.01 6.23 -2.79
C LEU A 48 -18.88 6.10 -1.75
N VAL A 49 -17.70 6.67 -2.02
CA VAL A 49 -16.56 6.66 -1.08
C VAL A 49 -16.93 7.35 0.24
N GLN A 50 -17.57 8.51 0.18
CA GLN A 50 -17.98 9.26 1.38
C GLN A 50 -19.06 8.55 2.19
N MET A 51 -19.86 7.70 1.56
CA MET A 51 -20.88 6.89 2.23
C MET A 51 -20.27 5.70 2.99
N ILE A 52 -19.27 5.02 2.41
CA ILE A 52 -18.67 3.81 3.00
C ILE A 52 -17.49 4.12 3.93
N SER A 53 -16.86 5.29 3.80
CA SER A 53 -15.70 5.72 4.58
C SER A 53 -16.12 6.49 5.84
N LEU A 54 -15.50 6.19 6.99
CA LEU A 54 -15.69 6.96 8.23
C LEU A 54 -14.92 8.28 8.23
N ASN A 55 -13.74 8.31 7.62
CA ASN A 55 -13.03 9.55 7.36
C ASN A 55 -13.61 10.21 6.09
N LYS A 56 -14.35 11.31 6.30
CA LYS A 56 -15.08 12.02 5.24
C LYS A 56 -14.29 13.18 4.64
N SER A 57 -12.97 13.05 4.53
CA SER A 57 -12.09 14.16 4.15
C SER A 57 -12.62 14.91 2.93
N PRO A 58 -13.01 16.20 3.06
CA PRO A 58 -13.53 16.98 1.95
C PRO A 58 -12.45 17.35 0.92
N GLN A 59 -11.19 16.97 1.18
CA GLN A 59 -10.00 17.31 0.39
C GLN A 59 -9.45 16.14 -0.43
N LEU A 60 -10.30 15.20 -0.83
CA LEU A 60 -9.94 14.13 -1.78
C LEU A 60 -9.70 14.70 -3.20
N THR A 61 -8.61 15.46 -3.32
CA THR A 61 -8.09 15.97 -4.59
C THR A 61 -7.17 14.93 -5.21
N ALA A 62 -7.08 14.92 -6.54
CA ALA A 62 -6.24 13.96 -7.26
C ALA A 62 -4.78 14.01 -6.75
N GLY A 63 -4.20 12.85 -6.49
CA GLY A 63 -2.84 12.70 -5.94
C GLY A 63 -2.78 12.70 -4.42
N THR A 64 -3.92 12.68 -3.72
CA THR A 64 -3.98 12.58 -2.25
C THR A 64 -4.42 11.19 -1.78
N LEU A 65 -3.99 10.82 -0.58
CA LEU A 65 -4.44 9.63 0.12
C LEU A 65 -4.74 9.92 1.59
N HIS A 66 -5.58 9.10 2.20
CA HIS A 66 -5.80 9.14 3.64
C HIS A 66 -6.19 7.77 4.19
N TYR A 67 -5.96 7.59 5.49
CA TYR A 67 -6.42 6.43 6.24
C TYR A 67 -7.89 6.62 6.67
N SER A 68 -8.66 5.54 6.57
CA SER A 68 -10.04 5.49 7.02
C SER A 68 -10.40 4.11 7.57
N CYS A 69 -11.56 4.05 8.22
CA CYS A 69 -12.22 2.81 8.56
C CYS A 69 -13.53 2.71 7.78
N MET A 70 -13.88 1.52 7.34
CA MET A 70 -15.19 1.21 6.80
C MET A 70 -16.00 0.51 7.89
N SER A 71 -17.24 0.94 8.13
CA SER A 71 -18.06 0.36 9.20
C SER A 71 -19.47 -0.01 8.74
N LYS A 72 -20.08 -0.95 9.49
CA LYS A 72 -21.52 -1.18 9.51
C LYS A 72 -22.10 -0.54 10.76
N SER A 73 -23.43 -0.53 10.87
CA SER A 73 -24.17 -0.07 12.06
C SER A 73 -23.71 -0.69 13.39
N LYS A 74 -23.01 -1.82 13.39
CA LYS A 74 -22.48 -2.51 14.57
C LYS A 74 -21.00 -2.89 14.46
N GLY A 75 -20.15 -1.96 14.03
CA GLY A 75 -18.69 -2.10 14.14
C GLY A 75 -17.93 -1.95 12.82
N ILE A 76 -16.60 -2.03 12.91
CA ILE A 76 -15.68 -1.85 11.79
C ILE A 76 -15.66 -3.11 10.91
N ILE A 77 -15.77 -2.92 9.60
CA ILE A 77 -15.61 -3.96 8.58
C ILE A 77 -14.13 -4.20 8.33
N ASP A 78 -13.42 -3.09 8.08
CA ASP A 78 -12.00 -3.06 7.77
C ASP A 78 -11.44 -1.65 8.03
N ASP A 79 -10.13 -1.55 8.24
CA ASP A 79 -9.41 -0.30 8.01
C ASP A 79 -8.72 -0.31 6.65
N LEU A 80 -8.58 0.86 6.04
CA LEU A 80 -8.14 0.98 4.66
C LEU A 80 -7.48 2.32 4.34
N MET A 81 -6.73 2.34 3.24
CA MET A 81 -6.25 3.57 2.63
C MET A 81 -7.13 3.93 1.43
N VAL A 82 -7.52 5.20 1.33
CA VAL A 82 -8.28 5.75 0.21
C VAL A 82 -7.35 6.64 -0.60
N TYR A 83 -7.11 6.29 -1.87
CA TYR A 83 -6.31 7.06 -2.82
C TYR A 83 -7.22 7.75 -3.84
N SER A 84 -7.09 9.06 -4.03
CA SER A 84 -7.75 9.79 -5.12
C SER A 84 -6.84 9.81 -6.35
N ILE A 85 -7.09 8.93 -7.32
CA ILE A 85 -6.23 8.69 -8.51
C ILE A 85 -6.62 9.49 -9.75
N GLY A 86 -7.58 10.42 -9.60
CA GLY A 86 -8.05 11.31 -10.66
C GLY A 86 -9.34 12.00 -10.21
N GLU A 87 -9.95 12.80 -11.09
CA GLU A 87 -11.17 13.56 -10.75
C GLU A 87 -12.36 12.66 -10.36
N LYS A 88 -12.38 11.41 -10.83
CA LYS A 88 -13.50 10.47 -10.70
C LYS A 88 -13.05 9.04 -10.40
N GLY A 89 -11.84 8.88 -9.84
CA GLY A 89 -11.24 7.58 -9.60
C GLY A 89 -10.67 7.49 -8.19
N TYR A 90 -11.06 6.45 -7.47
CA TYR A 90 -10.60 6.17 -6.12
C TYR A 90 -10.12 4.73 -6.02
N LEU A 91 -8.92 4.54 -5.47
CA LEU A 91 -8.38 3.21 -5.17
C LEU A 91 -8.43 2.99 -3.65
N LEU A 92 -9.13 1.94 -3.24
CA LEU A 92 -9.15 1.49 -1.85
C LEU A 92 -8.14 0.37 -1.68
N VAL A 93 -7.21 0.53 -0.74
CA VAL A 93 -6.29 -0.54 -0.34
C VAL A 93 -6.75 -1.11 0.98
N VAL A 94 -7.13 -2.39 0.96
CA VAL A 94 -7.85 -3.09 2.05
C VAL A 94 -7.08 -4.31 2.52
N ASN A 95 -7.37 -4.80 3.73
CA ASN A 95 -6.70 -5.98 4.26
C ASN A 95 -7.05 -7.24 3.44
N ALA A 96 -6.06 -8.11 3.22
CA ALA A 96 -6.17 -9.29 2.38
C ALA A 96 -7.36 -10.21 2.77
N SER A 97 -7.57 -10.45 4.08
CA SER A 97 -8.66 -11.30 4.56
C SER A 97 -10.04 -10.64 4.50
N LYS A 98 -10.11 -9.34 4.20
CA LYS A 98 -11.36 -8.56 4.18
C LYS A 98 -11.85 -8.22 2.78
N ILE A 99 -11.08 -8.51 1.72
CA ILE A 99 -11.42 -8.18 0.31
C ILE A 99 -12.86 -8.53 -0.03
N ARG A 100 -13.26 -9.80 0.16
CA ARG A 100 -14.63 -10.26 -0.16
C ARG A 100 -15.68 -9.50 0.64
N LYS A 101 -15.47 -9.36 1.95
CA LYS A 101 -16.42 -8.68 2.85
C LYS A 101 -16.57 -7.19 2.52
N VAL A 102 -15.47 -6.53 2.14
CA VAL A 102 -15.48 -5.14 1.68
C VAL A 102 -16.21 -5.02 0.34
N MET A 103 -15.88 -5.86 -0.64
CA MET A 103 -16.56 -5.89 -1.95
C MET A 103 -18.07 -6.09 -1.78
N ASP A 104 -18.49 -7.10 -1.04
CA ASP A 104 -19.91 -7.37 -0.78
C ASP A 104 -20.59 -6.17 -0.12
N TRP A 105 -19.90 -5.48 0.79
CA TRP A 105 -20.45 -4.29 1.46
C TRP A 105 -20.60 -3.10 0.51
N ILE A 106 -19.59 -2.80 -0.30
CA ILE A 106 -19.66 -1.72 -1.28
C ILE A 106 -20.78 -2.00 -2.27
N LEU A 107 -20.90 -3.25 -2.75
CA LEU A 107 -21.90 -3.64 -3.73
C LEU A 107 -23.34 -3.42 -3.24
N LEU A 108 -23.60 -3.63 -1.95
CA LEU A 108 -24.90 -3.34 -1.32
C LEU A 108 -25.26 -1.86 -1.28
N HIS A 109 -24.27 -0.97 -1.39
CA HIS A 109 -24.43 0.47 -1.34
C HIS A 109 -24.11 1.12 -2.69
N THR A 110 -23.92 0.34 -3.75
CA THR A 110 -23.59 0.89 -5.08
C THR A 110 -24.69 1.84 -5.51
N ILE A 111 -24.27 2.98 -6.03
CA ILE A 111 -25.15 4.00 -6.59
C ILE A 111 -24.96 4.05 -8.11
N PRO A 112 -25.95 4.58 -8.87
CA PRO A 112 -25.80 4.80 -10.30
C PRO A 112 -24.50 5.54 -10.61
N ASN A 113 -23.88 5.27 -11.76
CA ASN A 113 -22.65 5.95 -12.23
C ASN A 113 -21.42 5.84 -11.30
N ALA A 114 -21.38 4.86 -10.40
CA ALA A 114 -20.19 4.47 -9.65
C ALA A 114 -19.90 2.99 -9.89
N GLU A 115 -18.93 2.70 -10.77
CA GLU A 115 -18.46 1.35 -11.07
C GLU A 115 -17.42 0.91 -10.04
N VAL A 116 -17.53 -0.33 -9.59
CA VAL A 116 -16.66 -0.92 -8.55
C VAL A 116 -16.00 -2.16 -9.12
N THR A 117 -14.68 -2.18 -9.16
CA THR A 117 -13.89 -3.29 -9.72
C THR A 117 -12.82 -3.72 -8.72
N ASN A 118 -12.73 -5.04 -8.47
CA ASN A 118 -11.57 -5.60 -7.77
C ASN A 118 -10.40 -5.71 -8.76
N VAL A 119 -9.34 -4.94 -8.52
CA VAL A 119 -8.13 -4.88 -9.36
C VAL A 119 -6.92 -5.49 -8.65
N THR A 120 -7.13 -6.24 -7.57
CA THR A 120 -6.07 -6.86 -6.75
C THR A 120 -5.08 -7.66 -7.60
N ASP A 121 -5.59 -8.48 -8.52
CA ASP A 121 -4.77 -9.38 -9.36
C ASP A 121 -4.08 -8.68 -10.54
N THR A 122 -4.17 -7.35 -10.62
CA THR A 122 -3.58 -6.56 -11.72
C THR A 122 -2.33 -5.79 -11.29
N MET A 123 -2.15 -5.57 -9.97
CA MET A 123 -1.10 -4.72 -9.43
C MET A 123 -0.43 -5.27 -8.18
N THR A 124 0.90 -5.22 -8.20
CA THR A 124 1.82 -5.52 -7.11
C THR A 124 1.94 -4.30 -6.22
N LEU A 125 2.01 -4.55 -4.91
CA LEU A 125 2.27 -3.53 -3.91
C LEU A 125 3.55 -3.89 -3.16
N MET A 126 4.58 -3.06 -3.27
CA MET A 126 5.82 -3.20 -2.51
C MET A 126 5.91 -2.09 -1.47
N ILE A 127 6.36 -2.41 -0.28
CA ILE A 127 6.60 -1.44 0.80
C ILE A 127 8.10 -1.35 1.01
N VAL A 128 8.69 -0.18 0.81
CA VAL A 128 10.13 0.08 0.95
C VAL A 128 10.34 1.13 2.03
N GLN A 129 10.83 0.72 3.20
CA GLN A 129 10.93 1.59 4.37
C GLN A 129 12.24 1.43 5.11
N GLY A 130 12.65 2.48 5.82
CA GLY A 130 13.90 2.55 6.54
C GLY A 130 14.53 3.93 6.38
N PRO A 131 15.48 4.32 7.26
CA PRO A 131 16.11 5.63 7.21
C PRO A 131 16.79 5.94 5.86
N LYS A 132 17.16 4.92 5.09
CA LYS A 132 17.80 5.08 3.77
C LYS A 132 16.86 4.84 2.58
N ALA A 133 15.58 4.56 2.80
CA ALA A 133 14.62 4.22 1.73
C ALA A 133 14.49 5.32 0.68
N LEU A 134 14.48 6.59 1.11
CA LEU A 134 14.45 7.75 0.22
C LEU A 134 15.69 7.78 -0.68
N HIS A 135 16.89 7.66 -0.10
CA HIS A 135 18.14 7.64 -0.85
C HIS A 135 18.17 6.48 -1.85
N THR A 136 17.75 5.29 -1.44
CA THR A 136 17.68 4.11 -2.30
C THR A 136 16.75 4.31 -3.50
N LEU A 137 15.50 4.75 -3.26
CA LEU A 137 14.50 4.88 -4.32
C LEU A 137 14.76 6.09 -5.23
N GLN A 138 15.34 7.17 -4.72
CA GLN A 138 15.62 8.37 -5.52
C GLN A 138 16.61 8.08 -6.67
N LYS A 139 17.46 7.04 -6.56
CA LYS A 139 18.35 6.58 -7.64
C LYS A 139 17.60 6.01 -8.86
N LEU A 140 16.32 5.67 -8.68
CA LEU A 140 15.51 4.94 -9.66
C LEU A 140 14.41 5.81 -10.30
N THR A 141 14.26 7.07 -9.88
CA THR A 141 13.18 7.95 -10.34
C THR A 141 13.61 9.40 -10.37
N ASP A 142 13.08 10.16 -11.34
CA ASP A 142 13.20 11.62 -11.39
C ASP A 142 12.14 12.33 -10.53
N ILE A 143 11.18 11.59 -9.95
CA ILE A 143 10.24 12.17 -8.99
C ILE A 143 11.01 12.61 -7.75
N TYR A 144 10.86 13.86 -7.34
CA TYR A 144 11.43 14.35 -6.08
C TYR A 144 10.69 13.75 -4.88
N LEU A 145 11.23 12.66 -4.33
CA LEU A 145 10.56 11.85 -3.30
C LEU A 145 10.48 12.54 -1.95
N GLU A 146 11.46 13.37 -1.60
CA GLU A 146 11.48 14.10 -0.33
C GLU A 146 10.29 15.05 -0.18
N GLY A 147 9.81 15.63 -1.29
CA GLY A 147 8.67 16.53 -1.34
C GLY A 147 7.30 15.85 -1.33
N ILE A 148 7.24 14.52 -1.26
CA ILE A 148 5.98 13.78 -1.12
C ILE A 148 5.62 13.70 0.36
N ASP A 149 4.57 14.44 0.74
CA ASP A 149 3.94 14.38 2.05
C ASP A 149 3.25 13.01 2.27
N CYS A 150 3.10 12.56 3.52
CA CYS A 150 2.44 11.29 3.86
C CYS A 150 0.95 11.21 3.46
N THR A 151 0.36 12.33 3.10
CA THR A 151 -1.01 12.45 2.56
C THR A 151 -1.05 12.47 1.03
N LYS A 152 0.09 12.31 0.35
CA LYS A 152 0.22 12.46 -1.10
C LYS A 152 0.94 11.28 -1.75
N PHE A 153 0.66 11.12 -3.03
CA PHE A 153 1.37 10.21 -3.91
C PHE A 153 1.64 10.87 -5.25
N LYS A 154 2.54 10.28 -6.01
CA LYS A 154 2.86 10.67 -7.39
C LYS A 154 2.77 9.45 -8.30
N ILE A 155 2.40 9.70 -9.55
CA ILE A 155 2.48 8.70 -10.62
C ILE A 155 3.57 9.18 -11.57
N GLY A 156 4.53 8.32 -11.88
CA GLY A 156 5.63 8.64 -12.78
C GLY A 156 6.45 7.42 -13.15
N GLU A 157 7.73 7.63 -13.40
CA GLU A 157 8.66 6.56 -13.76
C GLU A 157 9.46 6.08 -12.55
N LEU A 158 9.63 4.77 -12.41
CA LEU A 158 10.55 4.15 -11.45
C LEU A 158 11.23 2.96 -12.13
N ALA A 159 12.56 2.87 -12.05
CA ALA A 159 13.35 1.79 -12.65
C ALA A 159 13.05 1.58 -14.15
N CYS A 160 12.94 2.68 -14.91
CA CYS A 160 12.59 2.70 -16.34
C CYS A 160 11.16 2.18 -16.66
N ILE A 161 10.29 2.06 -15.65
CA ILE A 161 8.88 1.66 -15.82
C ILE A 161 7.99 2.87 -15.58
N SER A 162 7.24 3.26 -16.61
CA SER A 162 6.26 4.35 -16.53
C SER A 162 5.01 3.96 -15.73
N LYS A 163 4.26 4.96 -15.27
CA LYS A 163 2.96 4.81 -14.57
C LYS A 163 3.05 4.05 -13.24
N VAL A 164 4.21 4.11 -12.58
CA VAL A 164 4.38 3.60 -11.21
C VAL A 164 3.81 4.63 -10.23
N MET A 165 2.97 4.17 -9.31
CA MET A 165 2.44 5.02 -8.24
C MET A 165 3.33 4.89 -7.01
N ILE A 166 3.75 6.02 -6.46
CA ILE A 166 4.66 6.12 -5.32
C ILE A 166 4.00 7.01 -4.26
N SER A 167 3.66 6.44 -3.10
CA SER A 167 3.10 7.17 -1.95
C SER A 167 4.06 7.19 -0.79
N SER A 168 4.10 8.29 -0.02
CA SER A 168 4.90 8.37 1.21
C SER A 168 4.16 7.77 2.41
N SER A 169 3.63 6.56 2.24
CA SER A 169 2.95 5.75 3.27
C SER A 169 3.77 4.50 3.62
N GLY A 170 3.33 3.74 4.62
CA GLY A 170 3.90 2.41 4.89
C GLY A 170 3.55 1.87 6.28
N TYR A 171 4.12 0.70 6.60
CA TYR A 171 3.73 -0.14 7.74
C TYR A 171 4.89 -0.84 8.47
N LEU A 172 6.15 -0.53 8.14
CA LEU A 172 7.39 -1.07 8.72
C LEU A 172 8.08 -0.09 9.68
N GLY A 173 7.36 0.91 10.17
CA GLY A 173 7.79 1.78 11.27
C GLY A 173 8.95 2.74 11.03
N ALA A 174 9.26 3.02 9.77
CA ALA A 174 10.15 4.12 9.39
C ALA A 174 9.55 4.92 8.24
N ARG A 175 10.12 6.09 7.93
CA ARG A 175 9.78 6.79 6.68
C ARG A 175 10.12 5.89 5.49
N GLY A 176 9.31 5.96 4.46
CA GLY A 176 9.52 5.23 3.21
C GLY A 176 8.29 5.35 2.32
N PHE A 177 8.16 4.41 1.41
CA PHE A 177 7.22 4.52 0.30
C PHE A 177 6.52 3.20 0.01
N GLU A 178 5.28 3.30 -0.44
CA GLU A 178 4.58 2.20 -1.09
C GLU A 178 4.62 2.39 -2.60
N ILE A 179 4.94 1.31 -3.31
CA ILE A 179 5.14 1.28 -4.76
C ILE A 179 4.08 0.37 -5.37
N PHE A 180 3.23 0.94 -6.22
CA PHE A 180 2.24 0.17 -6.99
C PHE A 180 2.69 0.09 -8.44
N VAL A 181 2.74 -1.14 -8.95
CA VAL A 181 3.19 -1.44 -10.30
C VAL A 181 2.35 -2.57 -10.90
N GLU A 182 2.13 -2.55 -12.21
CA GLU A 182 1.52 -3.68 -12.92
C GLU A 182 2.35 -4.97 -12.70
N ASN A 183 1.68 -6.10 -12.46
CA ASN A 183 2.33 -7.37 -12.10
C ASN A 183 3.44 -7.80 -13.07
N LYS A 184 3.28 -7.50 -14.37
CA LYS A 184 4.26 -7.86 -15.41
C LYS A 184 5.62 -7.18 -15.24
N TYR A 185 5.71 -6.11 -14.45
CA TYR A 185 6.96 -5.41 -14.15
C TYR A 185 7.44 -5.63 -12.70
N ALA A 186 6.71 -6.41 -11.90
CA ALA A 186 6.98 -6.57 -10.47
C ALA A 186 8.39 -7.08 -10.19
N GLU A 187 8.81 -8.17 -10.85
CA GLU A 187 10.14 -8.77 -10.65
C GLU A 187 11.26 -7.78 -11.02
N HIS A 188 11.12 -7.11 -12.17
CA HIS A 188 12.08 -6.09 -12.61
C HIS A 188 12.21 -4.94 -11.61
N VAL A 189 11.09 -4.39 -11.14
CA VAL A 189 11.09 -3.29 -10.17
C VAL A 189 11.66 -3.75 -8.82
N TRP A 190 11.30 -4.94 -8.36
CA TRP A 190 11.81 -5.53 -7.12
C TRP A 190 13.33 -5.66 -7.15
N ASP A 191 13.87 -6.26 -8.21
CA ASP A 191 15.32 -6.46 -8.39
C ASP A 191 16.06 -5.13 -8.54
N ALA A 192 15.46 -4.16 -9.25
CA ALA A 192 16.03 -2.82 -9.37
C ALA A 192 16.14 -2.12 -8.01
N ILE A 193 15.12 -2.23 -7.15
CA ILE A 193 15.13 -1.67 -5.79
C ILE A 193 16.19 -2.35 -4.93
N LEU A 194 16.27 -3.69 -4.95
CA LEU A 194 17.30 -4.43 -4.23
C LEU A 194 18.72 -4.05 -4.68
N LYS A 195 18.92 -3.91 -5.99
CA LYS A 195 20.21 -3.50 -6.55
C LYS A 195 20.58 -2.07 -6.14
N ALA A 196 19.64 -1.13 -6.19
CA ALA A 196 19.87 0.26 -5.82
C ALA A 196 20.13 0.44 -4.32
N GLY A 197 19.55 -0.42 -3.48
CA GLY A 197 19.68 -0.39 -2.02
C GLY A 197 20.85 -1.18 -1.46
N LYS A 198 21.68 -1.81 -2.30
CA LYS A 198 22.78 -2.67 -1.84
C LYS A 198 23.75 -1.96 -0.87
N ASP A 199 24.15 -0.73 -1.20
CA ASP A 199 25.03 0.10 -0.35
C ASP A 199 24.28 0.68 0.87
N ASP A 200 22.96 0.67 0.82
CA ASP A 200 22.06 1.09 1.90
C ASP A 200 21.66 -0.09 2.82
N HIS A 201 22.24 -1.28 2.60
CA HIS A 201 21.93 -2.52 3.31
C HIS A 201 20.46 -2.93 3.21
N ILE A 202 19.89 -2.84 2.01
CA ILE A 202 18.51 -3.29 1.78
C ILE A 202 18.37 -4.81 2.01
N VAL A 203 17.30 -5.21 2.68
CA VAL A 203 16.92 -6.61 2.86
C VAL A 203 15.45 -6.85 2.53
N PRO A 204 15.10 -8.02 1.96
CA PRO A 204 13.73 -8.50 1.95
C PRO A 204 13.23 -8.75 3.38
N VAL A 205 11.98 -8.35 3.66
CA VAL A 205 11.33 -8.47 4.97
C VAL A 205 10.11 -9.37 4.86
N GLY A 206 10.00 -10.36 5.74
CA GLY A 206 8.86 -11.27 5.83
C GLY A 206 7.73 -10.75 6.72
N LEU A 207 6.64 -11.52 6.79
CA LEU A 207 5.46 -11.17 7.58
C LEU A 207 5.71 -11.07 9.10
N ALA A 208 6.68 -11.83 9.64
CA ALA A 208 6.97 -11.81 11.07
C ALA A 208 7.64 -10.49 11.50
N ALA A 209 8.67 -10.06 10.76
CA ALA A 209 9.35 -8.79 10.99
C ALA A 209 8.42 -7.58 10.70
N ARG A 210 7.53 -7.71 9.71
CA ARG A 210 6.42 -6.75 9.55
C ARG A 210 5.58 -6.60 10.83
N ASP A 211 5.23 -7.71 11.49
CA ASP A 211 4.37 -7.69 12.68
C ASP A 211 5.07 -7.10 13.91
N THR A 212 6.38 -7.32 14.07
CA THR A 212 7.17 -6.68 15.14
C THR A 212 7.29 -5.17 14.89
N LEU A 213 7.71 -4.75 13.68
CA LEU A 213 7.91 -3.35 13.33
C LEU A 213 6.64 -2.51 13.46
N ARG A 214 5.48 -3.02 13.02
CA ARG A 214 4.20 -2.30 13.16
C ARG A 214 3.78 -2.15 14.62
N LEU A 215 4.06 -3.15 15.46
CA LEU A 215 3.70 -3.13 16.89
C LEU A 215 4.54 -2.08 17.64
N GLU A 216 5.83 -1.95 17.33
CA GLU A 216 6.69 -0.93 17.93
C GLU A 216 6.22 0.50 17.64
N MET A 217 5.55 0.72 16.51
CA MET A 217 4.96 2.02 16.16
C MET A 217 3.60 2.28 16.80
N GLY A 218 3.05 1.32 17.54
CA GLY A 218 1.70 1.41 18.09
C GLY A 218 0.59 1.21 17.07
N PHE A 219 0.87 0.59 15.91
CA PHE A 219 -0.19 0.17 14.98
C PHE A 219 -0.82 -1.12 15.48
N PHE A 220 -1.77 -1.02 16.41
CA PHE A 220 -2.40 -2.17 17.05
C PHE A 220 -3.47 -2.86 16.19
N SER A 221 -4.03 -2.20 15.17
CA SER A 221 -4.98 -2.80 14.25
C SER A 221 -4.28 -3.75 13.27
N LEU A 222 -4.52 -5.04 13.44
CA LEU A 222 -4.21 -6.07 12.44
C LEU A 222 -5.43 -6.97 12.31
N TRP A 223 -6.09 -6.92 11.16
CA TRP A 223 -7.28 -7.74 10.92
C TRP A 223 -6.84 -9.11 10.43
N LYS A 224 -7.09 -10.13 11.26
CA LYS A 224 -6.99 -11.54 10.85
C LYS A 224 -8.22 -11.93 10.03
#